data_AF-A0AB34K4G6-F1
#
_entry.id   AF-A0AB34K4G6-F1
#
_cell.length_a   1.000
_cell.length_b   1.000
_cell.length_c   1.000
_cell.angle_alpha   90.00
_cell.angle_beta   90.00
_cell.angle_gamma   90.00
#
_symmetry.space_group_name_H-M   'P 1'
#
loop_
_entity.id
_entity.type
_entity.pdbx_description
1 polymer ?
#
loop_
_entity_poly.entity_id
_entity_poly.type
_entity_poly.pdbx_seq_one_letter_code
_entity_poly.pdbx_strand_id
1 'polypeptide(L)'
;MAWIPLFALLPAASTPQVFARRPAVIAAACCTLVPRRVQATSNPTERLGKGLSTLEALLRNWDNVTVDCSYAEIPREILESKNKEKLLLQATQNALFDKSSSINVCKSTVRVVRQQLGTTADSPLSRIDRVLGDPALLARVAPEDGDTFVDVSERLQAALRAADAAAFASEASDFSARTPFQVGEVPSTPSLDRARENLEEACALLKHVISLCS
;
A
#
# COMPACT_ATOMS: atom_id res chain seq x y z
N MET A 1 -26.14 -5.87 -53.90
CA MET A 1 -25.75 -5.11 -55.10
C MET A 1 -25.11 -3.83 -54.63
N ALA A 2 -23.84 -3.65 -55.00
CA ALA A 2 -22.94 -2.58 -54.59
C ALA A 2 -23.49 -1.19 -54.94
N TRP A 3 -23.08 -0.15 -54.22
CA TRP A 3 -22.93 1.21 -54.73
C TRP A 3 -21.79 1.89 -53.94
N ILE A 4 -20.74 2.29 -54.66
CA ILE A 4 -19.57 3.05 -54.21
C ILE A 4 -19.77 4.46 -54.76
N PRO A 5 -19.53 5.53 -53.99
CA PRO A 5 -19.14 6.80 -54.57
C PRO A 5 -17.67 7.10 -54.28
N LEU A 6 -16.90 7.12 -55.37
CA LEU A 6 -15.66 7.87 -55.53
C LEU A 6 -15.91 9.35 -55.19
N PHE A 7 -15.07 9.96 -54.37
CA PHE A 7 -14.79 11.40 -54.49
C PHE A 7 -13.29 11.67 -54.30
N ALA A 8 -12.68 12.00 -55.44
CA ALA A 8 -11.65 12.99 -55.71
C ALA A 8 -10.46 13.19 -54.76
N LEU A 9 -9.28 13.01 -55.36
CA LEU A 9 -7.94 13.44 -54.96
C LEU A 9 -7.69 14.96 -55.18
N LEU A 10 -6.61 15.42 -54.51
CA LEU A 10 -5.68 16.55 -54.81
C LEU A 10 -6.04 17.97 -54.30
N PRO A 11 -5.04 18.89 -54.13
CA PRO A 11 -3.75 18.73 -53.44
C PRO A 11 -3.29 19.98 -52.63
N ALA A 12 -2.15 19.81 -51.93
CA ALA A 12 -1.06 20.76 -51.70
C ALA A 12 -1.34 22.18 -51.15
N ALA A 13 -0.79 22.46 -49.96
CA ALA A 13 -0.03 23.69 -49.72
C ALA A 13 0.99 23.50 -48.59
N SER A 14 2.25 23.44 -48.99
CA SER A 14 3.44 23.56 -48.15
C SER A 14 3.56 24.96 -47.54
N THR A 15 3.89 25.07 -46.27
CA THR A 15 4.74 26.17 -45.77
C THR A 15 5.68 25.65 -44.67
N PRO A 16 7.01 25.78 -44.85
CA PRO A 16 7.96 25.57 -43.78
C PRO A 16 8.02 26.81 -42.89
N GLN A 17 7.61 26.71 -41.63
CA GLN A 17 7.89 27.75 -40.65
C GLN A 17 9.34 27.65 -40.19
N VAL A 18 10.19 28.48 -40.81
CA VAL A 18 11.45 28.94 -40.23
C VAL A 18 11.09 29.96 -39.15
N PHE A 19 11.23 29.59 -37.87
CA PHE A 19 11.27 30.57 -36.79
C PHE A 19 12.50 30.37 -35.91
N ALA A 20 13.43 31.29 -36.12
CA ALA A 20 14.26 31.97 -35.13
C ALA A 20 14.91 31.10 -34.04
N ARG A 21 16.20 30.82 -34.28
CA ARG A 21 17.21 30.59 -33.24
C ARG A 21 17.11 31.69 -32.17
N ARG A 22 16.65 31.33 -30.97
CA ARG A 22 16.84 32.13 -29.77
C ARG A 22 18.12 31.67 -29.07
N PRO A 23 18.94 32.60 -28.55
CA PRO A 23 20.23 32.28 -27.97
C PRO A 23 20.08 31.44 -26.71
N ALA A 24 20.96 30.45 -26.58
CA ALA A 24 21.16 29.63 -25.41
C ALA A 24 21.55 30.52 -24.22
N VAL A 25 20.58 30.83 -23.37
CA VAL A 25 20.87 31.21 -21.99
C VAL A 25 21.16 29.90 -21.26
N ILE A 26 22.45 29.62 -21.10
CA ILE A 26 22.95 28.60 -20.19
C ILE A 26 22.63 29.11 -18.78
N ALA A 27 21.39 28.86 -18.34
CA ALA A 27 21.08 28.87 -16.93
C ALA A 27 21.81 27.66 -16.35
N ALA A 28 22.92 27.93 -15.67
CA ALA A 28 23.54 26.99 -14.76
C ALA A 28 22.47 26.60 -13.74
N ALA A 29 21.76 25.52 -14.03
CA ALA A 29 21.03 24.75 -13.05
C ALA A 29 22.11 24.26 -12.09
N CYS A 30 22.32 25.05 -11.04
CA CYS A 30 22.99 24.62 -9.84
C CYS A 30 22.19 23.41 -9.38
N CYS A 31 22.62 22.23 -9.82
CA CYS A 31 22.19 20.96 -9.28
C CYS A 31 22.44 21.08 -7.79
N THR A 32 21.39 21.44 -7.06
CA THR A 32 21.25 21.10 -5.66
C THR A 32 21.29 19.59 -5.66
N LEU A 33 22.53 19.07 -5.58
CA LEU A 33 22.84 17.75 -5.08
C LEU A 33 22.24 17.71 -3.70
N VAL A 34 20.93 17.43 -3.64
CA VAL A 34 20.28 16.96 -2.44
C VAL A 34 21.14 15.76 -2.06
N PRO A 35 21.84 15.80 -0.91
CA PRO A 35 22.54 14.62 -0.46
C PRO A 35 21.45 13.58 -0.29
N ARG A 36 21.40 12.64 -1.24
CA ARG A 36 20.61 11.43 -1.13
C ARG A 36 21.17 10.78 0.13
N ARG A 37 20.43 10.92 1.22
CA ARG A 37 20.77 10.35 2.51
C ARG A 37 20.88 8.85 2.28
N VAL A 38 22.10 8.39 2.04
CA VAL A 38 22.46 6.98 2.04
C VAL A 38 22.23 6.58 3.49
N GLN A 39 21.01 6.12 3.78
CA GLN A 39 20.79 5.44 5.05
C GLN A 39 21.79 4.31 5.10
N ALA A 40 22.49 4.29 6.23
CA ALA A 40 23.71 3.56 6.46
C ALA A 40 23.61 2.11 5.99
N THR A 41 24.75 1.67 5.45
CA THR A 41 25.32 0.31 5.48
C THR A 41 24.77 -0.56 6.62
N SER A 42 23.54 -1.04 6.46
CA SER A 42 23.03 -2.17 7.22
C SER A 42 23.33 -3.39 6.37
N ASN A 43 23.92 -4.40 7.00
CA ASN A 43 24.20 -5.66 6.34
C ASN A 43 22.91 -6.17 5.68
N PRO A 44 22.91 -6.59 4.39
CA PRO A 44 21.69 -7.00 3.69
C PRO A 44 20.94 -8.09 4.46
N THR A 45 21.66 -9.01 5.11
CA THR A 45 21.07 -10.06 5.95
C THR A 45 20.38 -9.50 7.21
N GLU A 46 20.98 -8.51 7.88
CA GLU A 46 20.36 -7.84 9.03
C GLU A 46 19.06 -7.14 8.63
N ARG A 47 19.06 -6.54 7.43
CA ARG A 47 17.89 -5.88 6.88
C ARG A 47 16.76 -6.87 6.56
N LEU A 48 17.08 -8.03 5.96
CA LEU A 48 16.10 -9.10 5.74
C LEU A 48 15.55 -9.62 7.08
N GLY A 49 16.41 -9.81 8.09
CA GLY A 49 15.98 -10.21 9.44
C GLY A 49 15.05 -9.19 10.10
N LYS A 50 15.34 -7.89 9.98
CA LYS A 50 14.42 -6.82 10.41
C LYS A 50 13.11 -6.88 9.66
N GLY A 51 13.15 -7.03 8.33
CA GLY A 51 11.96 -7.21 7.50
C GLY A 51 11.08 -8.36 7.96
N LEU A 52 11.69 -9.51 8.27
CA LEU A 52 10.97 -10.67 8.80
C LEU A 52 10.31 -10.36 10.14
N SER A 53 11.07 -9.80 11.09
CA SER A 53 10.54 -9.45 12.41
C SER A 53 9.36 -8.45 12.31
N THR A 54 9.41 -7.53 11.35
CA THR A 54 8.33 -6.58 11.05
C THR A 54 7.10 -7.29 10.51
N LEU A 55 7.24 -8.19 9.53
CA LEU A 55 6.11 -8.96 8.99
C LEU A 55 5.44 -9.82 10.07
N GLU A 56 6.21 -10.50 10.91
CA GLU A 56 5.65 -11.30 11.99
C GLU A 56 4.99 -10.45 13.07
N ALA A 57 5.57 -9.29 13.42
CA ALA A 57 4.97 -8.37 14.37
C ALA A 57 3.64 -7.80 13.84
N LEU A 58 3.58 -7.55 12.53
CA LEU A 58 2.37 -7.09 11.85
C LEU A 58 1.28 -8.17 11.88
N LEU A 59 1.61 -9.42 11.55
CA LEU A 59 0.67 -10.54 11.59
C LEU A 59 0.18 -10.85 13.01
N ARG A 60 1.06 -10.78 14.02
CA ARG A 60 0.68 -10.98 15.43
C ARG A 60 -0.28 -9.92 15.95
N ASN A 61 -0.17 -8.69 15.45
CA ASN A 61 -0.97 -7.55 15.90
C ASN A 61 -2.00 -7.13 14.83
N TRP A 62 -2.37 -8.03 13.91
CA TRP A 62 -3.15 -7.71 12.72
C TRP A 62 -4.41 -6.90 13.04
N ASP A 63 -5.21 -7.38 13.98
CA ASP A 63 -6.49 -6.75 14.35
C ASP A 63 -6.27 -5.35 14.95
N ASN A 64 -5.24 -5.19 15.79
CA ASN A 64 -4.92 -3.89 16.41
C ASN A 64 -4.38 -2.87 15.39
N VAL A 65 -3.68 -3.31 14.33
CA VAL A 65 -3.12 -2.40 13.32
C VAL A 65 -4.06 -2.12 12.16
N THR A 66 -5.08 -2.97 11.98
CA THR A 66 -6.09 -2.83 10.92
C THR A 66 -7.42 -2.27 11.41
N VAL A 67 -7.58 -2.07 12.72
CA VAL A 67 -8.79 -1.47 13.30
C VAL A 67 -8.43 -0.15 13.99
N ASP A 68 -9.06 0.94 13.54
CA ASP A 68 -8.99 2.25 14.16
C ASP A 68 -10.34 2.55 14.84
N CYS A 69 -10.34 2.55 16.17
CA CYS A 69 -11.52 2.88 16.96
C CYS A 69 -11.41 4.31 17.47
N SER A 70 -12.37 5.14 17.07
CA SER A 70 -12.48 6.52 17.51
C SER A 70 -13.79 6.72 18.28
N TYR A 71 -13.78 7.72 19.17
CA TYR A 71 -15.02 8.22 19.76
C TYR A 71 -15.79 8.95 18.67
N ALA A 72 -16.98 8.43 18.32
CA ALA A 72 -17.85 9.15 17.42
C ALA A 72 -18.40 10.38 18.15
N GLU A 73 -17.99 11.58 17.74
CA GLU A 73 -18.64 12.80 18.18
C GLU A 73 -20.08 12.80 17.66
N ILE A 74 -21.03 12.80 18.59
CA ILE A 74 -22.45 12.91 18.26
C ILE A 74 -22.68 14.32 17.70
N PRO A 75 -23.18 14.47 16.45
CA PRO A 75 -23.38 15.79 15.86
C PRO A 75 -24.30 16.62 16.75
N ARG A 76 -23.87 17.84 17.09
CA ARG A 76 -24.63 18.71 18.00
C ARG A 76 -26.02 19.06 17.46
N GLU A 77 -26.21 19.10 16.13
CA GLU A 77 -27.54 19.36 15.55
C GLU A 77 -28.56 18.25 15.86
N ILE A 78 -28.07 17.01 16.06
CA ILE A 78 -28.93 15.87 16.40
C ILE A 78 -29.30 15.95 17.88
N LEU A 79 -28.40 16.46 18.74
CA LEU A 79 -28.66 16.69 20.17
C LEU A 79 -29.60 17.89 20.46
N GLU A 80 -29.98 18.67 19.45
CA GLU A 80 -30.94 19.76 19.64
C GLU A 80 -32.34 19.23 19.96
N SER A 81 -33.01 19.86 20.93
CA SER A 81 -34.33 19.45 21.46
C SER A 81 -35.45 19.39 20.41
N LYS A 82 -35.23 19.97 19.23
CA LYS A 82 -36.16 20.00 18.10
C LYS A 82 -36.14 18.72 17.26
N ASN A 83 -35.11 17.87 17.38
CA ASN A 83 -34.90 16.68 16.55
C ASN A 83 -35.12 15.36 17.33
N LYS A 84 -35.95 15.36 18.38
CA LYS A 84 -36.22 14.18 19.23
C LYS A 84 -36.59 12.91 18.45
N GLU A 85 -37.37 13.02 17.37
CA GLU A 85 -37.74 11.85 16.56
C GLU A 85 -36.56 11.29 15.76
N LYS A 86 -35.71 12.16 15.21
CA LYS A 86 -34.48 11.75 14.52
C LYS A 86 -33.47 11.13 15.48
N LEU A 87 -33.39 11.65 16.71
CA LEU A 87 -32.60 11.06 17.80
C LEU A 87 -33.07 9.64 18.12
N LEU A 88 -34.37 9.43 18.30
CA LEU A 88 -34.93 8.12 18.64
C LEU A 88 -34.76 7.11 17.50
N LEU A 89 -34.85 7.53 16.24
CA LEU A 89 -34.61 6.69 15.06
C LEU A 89 -33.13 6.30 14.90
N GLN A 90 -32.22 7.27 15.00
CA GLN A 90 -30.79 6.96 14.91
C GLN A 90 -30.30 6.16 16.12
N ALA A 91 -30.92 6.35 17.28
CA ALA A 91 -30.58 5.60 18.49
C ALA A 91 -31.18 4.21 18.62
N THR A 92 -32.21 3.91 17.83
CA THR A 92 -32.67 2.53 17.65
C THR A 92 -31.84 1.80 16.60
N GLN A 93 -31.30 2.51 15.60
CA GLN A 93 -30.44 1.93 14.56
C GLN A 93 -29.00 1.71 15.02
N ASN A 94 -28.41 2.66 15.74
CA ASN A 94 -27.13 2.51 16.41
C ASN A 94 -27.44 2.48 17.90
N ALA A 95 -27.04 1.45 18.65
CA ALA A 95 -27.29 1.30 20.09
C ALA A 95 -26.67 2.45 20.92
N LEU A 96 -27.22 3.66 20.81
CA LEU A 96 -26.62 4.94 21.20
C LEU A 96 -26.73 5.25 22.69
N PHE A 97 -27.51 4.45 23.44
CA PHE A 97 -27.94 4.80 24.79
C PHE A 97 -27.75 3.71 25.85
N ASP A 98 -26.81 2.79 25.67
CA ASP A 98 -26.33 1.99 26.80
C ASP A 98 -25.36 2.83 27.65
N LYS A 99 -25.94 3.69 28.50
CA LYS A 99 -25.46 4.35 29.74
C LYS A 99 -24.04 4.95 29.85
N SER A 100 -23.18 4.91 28.84
CA SER A 100 -21.91 5.66 28.82
C SER A 100 -21.94 6.66 27.67
N SER A 101 -21.68 7.93 27.96
CA SER A 101 -21.82 9.10 27.08
C SER A 101 -20.87 9.15 25.87
N SER A 102 -20.36 8.01 25.41
CA SER A 102 -19.38 7.90 24.33
C SER A 102 -19.51 6.55 23.66
N ILE A 103 -19.77 6.55 22.35
CA ILE A 103 -19.81 5.33 21.54
C ILE A 103 -18.47 5.23 20.83
N ASN A 104 -17.78 4.12 21.09
CA ASN A 104 -16.59 3.75 20.34
C ASN A 104 -17.05 3.14 19.02
N VAL A 105 -16.71 3.81 17.93
CA VAL A 105 -16.99 3.34 16.58
C VAL A 105 -15.67 2.96 15.95
N CYS A 106 -15.58 1.72 15.48
CA CYS A 106 -14.38 1.20 14.85
C CYS A 106 -14.51 1.22 13.33
N LYS A 107 -13.40 1.44 12.66
CA LYS A 107 -13.27 1.39 11.21
C LYS A 107 -12.01 0.64 10.82
N SER A 108 -12.07 -0.11 9.73
CA SER A 108 -10.88 -0.77 9.20
C SER A 108 -9.93 0.24 8.54
N THR A 109 -8.63 0.05 8.72
CA THR A 109 -7.56 0.91 8.21
C THR A 109 -6.42 0.08 7.64
N VAL A 110 -5.76 0.55 6.58
CA VAL A 110 -4.55 -0.12 6.03
C VAL A 110 -3.31 0.72 6.12
N ARG A 111 -3.40 1.91 6.71
CA ARG A 111 -2.31 2.87 6.75
C ARG A 111 -1.02 2.26 7.32
N VAL A 112 -1.13 1.58 8.46
CA VAL A 112 0.01 0.95 9.13
C VAL A 112 0.56 -0.21 8.30
N VAL A 113 -0.31 -1.07 7.75
CA VAL A 113 0.08 -2.21 6.91
C VAL A 113 0.90 -1.74 5.72
N ARG A 114 0.41 -0.76 4.97
CA ARG A 114 1.09 -0.23 3.78
C ARG A 114 2.40 0.48 4.12
N GLN A 115 2.40 1.27 5.21
CA GLN A 115 3.62 1.90 5.71
C GLN A 115 4.73 0.86 5.99
N GLN A 116 4.38 -0.26 6.63
CA GLN A 116 5.34 -1.33 6.93
C GLN A 116 5.74 -2.15 5.70
N LEU A 117 4.87 -2.28 4.69
CA LEU A 117 5.15 -2.99 3.43
C LEU A 117 6.13 -2.27 2.49
N GLY A 118 6.54 -1.04 2.80
CA GLY A 118 7.54 -0.33 2.01
C GLY A 118 7.02 0.85 1.20
N THR A 119 5.76 1.28 1.41
CA THR A 119 5.29 2.57 0.86
C THR A 119 6.09 3.74 1.41
N THR A 120 6.66 3.60 2.61
CA THR A 120 7.53 4.59 3.25
C THR A 120 9.00 4.18 3.17
N ALA A 121 9.89 5.14 2.98
CA ALA A 121 11.34 4.91 2.85
C ALA A 121 11.99 4.27 4.08
N ASP A 122 11.36 4.39 5.26
CA ASP A 122 11.90 3.89 6.53
C ASP A 122 11.58 2.41 6.79
N SER A 123 10.75 1.77 5.96
CA SER A 123 10.46 0.34 6.13
C SER A 123 11.68 -0.52 5.71
N PRO A 124 12.01 -1.57 6.48
CA PRO A 124 13.07 -2.51 6.12
C PRO A 124 12.79 -3.23 4.80
N LEU A 125 11.51 -3.39 4.43
CA LEU A 125 11.05 -4.02 3.19
C LEU A 125 11.03 -3.07 1.98
N SER A 126 11.27 -1.77 2.19
CA SER A 126 11.28 -0.80 1.10
C SER A 126 12.36 -1.15 0.07
N ARG A 127 12.00 -1.28 -1.21
CA ARG A 127 12.98 -1.64 -2.28
C ARG A 127 13.74 -2.94 -1.98
N ILE A 128 13.02 -3.96 -1.50
CA ILE A 128 13.61 -5.27 -1.19
C ILE A 128 14.27 -5.91 -2.42
N ASP A 129 13.80 -5.60 -3.63
CA ASP A 129 14.41 -5.96 -4.91
C ASP A 129 15.91 -5.60 -4.97
N ARG A 130 16.28 -4.43 -4.44
CA ARG A 130 17.68 -3.97 -4.42
C ARG A 130 18.52 -4.70 -3.40
N VAL A 131 17.91 -5.18 -2.32
CA VAL A 131 18.59 -5.94 -1.27
C VAL A 131 18.83 -7.36 -1.76
N LEU A 132 17.83 -7.96 -2.41
CA LEU A 132 17.91 -9.31 -2.97
C LEU A 132 18.94 -9.39 -4.11
N GLY A 133 19.07 -8.31 -4.89
CA GLY A 133 20.11 -8.19 -5.93
C GLY A 133 21.47 -7.68 -5.44
N ASP A 134 21.69 -7.53 -4.14
CA ASP A 134 22.97 -7.06 -3.60
C ASP A 134 24.06 -8.14 -3.80
N PRO A 135 25.19 -7.82 -4.47
CA PRO A 135 26.29 -8.76 -4.64
C PRO A 135 26.81 -9.36 -3.33
N ALA A 136 26.77 -8.61 -2.23
CA ALA A 136 27.19 -9.08 -0.91
C ALA A 136 26.24 -10.13 -0.31
N LEU A 137 24.97 -10.11 -0.71
CA LEU A 137 24.00 -11.14 -0.36
C LEU A 137 24.15 -12.35 -1.28
N LEU A 138 24.24 -12.13 -2.59
CA LEU A 138 24.41 -13.20 -3.58
C LEU A 138 25.68 -14.02 -3.35
N ALA A 139 26.76 -13.40 -2.88
CA ALA A 139 27.99 -14.11 -2.52
C ALA A 139 27.84 -15.09 -1.34
N ARG A 140 26.73 -15.03 -0.59
CA ARG A 140 26.41 -15.94 0.51
C ARG A 140 25.53 -17.11 0.09
N VAL A 141 24.92 -17.03 -1.09
CA VAL A 141 24.08 -18.09 -1.63
C VAL A 141 24.98 -19.19 -2.18
N ALA A 142 24.71 -20.44 -1.81
CA ALA A 142 25.46 -21.56 -2.35
C ALA A 142 25.26 -21.65 -3.88
N PRO A 143 26.30 -21.99 -4.67
CA PRO A 143 26.19 -22.06 -6.13
C PRO A 143 25.06 -22.99 -6.62
N GLU A 144 24.79 -24.06 -5.89
CA GLU A 144 23.71 -25.02 -6.15
C GLU A 144 22.29 -24.46 -5.91
N ASP A 145 22.17 -23.45 -5.05
CA ASP A 145 20.89 -22.85 -4.63
C ASP A 145 20.56 -21.57 -5.40
N GLY A 146 21.38 -21.17 -6.36
CA GLY A 146 21.22 -19.92 -7.11
C GLY A 146 19.86 -19.77 -7.79
N ASP A 147 19.41 -20.80 -8.49
CA ASP A 147 18.12 -20.79 -9.19
C ASP A 147 16.96 -20.74 -8.19
N THR A 148 17.03 -21.54 -7.13
CA THR A 148 16.03 -21.53 -6.03
C THR A 148 15.94 -20.16 -5.36
N PHE A 149 17.07 -19.50 -5.13
CA PHE A 149 17.11 -18.16 -4.55
C PHE A 149 16.40 -17.14 -5.44
N VAL A 150 16.64 -17.18 -6.76
CA VAL A 150 15.97 -16.28 -7.71
C VAL A 150 14.46 -16.53 -7.71
N ASP A 151 14.02 -17.79 -7.82
CA ASP A 151 12.61 -18.15 -7.84
C ASP A 151 11.88 -17.71 -6.56
N VAL A 152 12.47 -17.98 -5.39
CA VAL A 152 11.89 -17.59 -4.10
C VAL A 152 11.88 -16.07 -3.94
N SER A 153 12.90 -15.38 -4.43
CA SER A 153 12.99 -13.92 -4.42
C SER A 153 11.91 -13.25 -5.27
N GLU A 154 11.63 -13.80 -6.46
CA GLU A 154 10.57 -13.30 -7.33
C GLU A 154 9.19 -13.53 -6.73
N ARG A 155 8.95 -14.72 -6.17
CA ARG A 155 7.71 -15.03 -5.45
C ARG A 155 7.51 -14.13 -4.24
N LEU A 156 8.56 -13.85 -3.47
CA LEU A 156 8.50 -12.93 -2.34
C LEU A 156 8.06 -11.54 -2.79
N GLN A 157 8.65 -11.02 -3.87
CA GLN A 157 8.27 -9.72 -4.43
C GLN A 157 6.81 -9.73 -4.94
N ALA A 158 6.37 -10.81 -5.57
CA ALA A 158 5.00 -10.97 -6.02
C ALA A 158 4.01 -10.97 -4.83
N ALA A 159 4.30 -11.74 -3.77
CA ALA A 159 3.48 -11.80 -2.56
C ALA A 159 3.38 -10.44 -1.85
N LEU A 160 4.51 -9.72 -1.69
CA LEU A 160 4.51 -8.37 -1.10
C LEU A 160 3.70 -7.36 -1.93
N ARG A 161 3.80 -7.42 -3.27
CA ARG A 161 2.99 -6.57 -4.17
C ARG A 161 1.51 -6.93 -4.10
N ALA A 162 1.18 -8.23 -4.04
CA ALA A 162 -0.20 -8.70 -3.88
C ALA A 162 -0.79 -8.25 -2.55
N ALA A 163 -0.02 -8.30 -1.46
CA ALA A 163 -0.41 -7.80 -0.15
C ALA A 163 -0.70 -6.28 -0.17
N ASP A 164 0.19 -5.46 -0.75
CA ASP A 164 -0.04 -4.01 -0.86
C ASP A 164 -1.26 -3.69 -1.75
N ALA A 165 -1.42 -4.40 -2.86
CA ALA A 165 -2.57 -4.23 -3.75
C ALA A 165 -3.90 -4.58 -3.07
N ALA A 166 -3.94 -5.69 -2.33
CA ALA A 166 -5.12 -6.11 -1.58
C ALA A 166 -5.44 -5.13 -0.43
N ALA A 167 -4.42 -4.67 0.29
CA ALA A 167 -4.56 -3.63 1.30
C ALA A 167 -5.08 -2.31 0.69
N PHE A 168 -4.55 -1.88 -0.45
CA PHE A 168 -5.06 -0.70 -1.13
C PHE A 168 -6.52 -0.86 -1.59
N ALA A 169 -6.88 -2.04 -2.10
CA ALA A 169 -8.24 -2.34 -2.52
C ALA A 169 -9.25 -2.29 -1.37
N SER A 170 -8.84 -2.58 -0.14
CA SER A 170 -9.73 -2.46 1.02
C SER A 170 -10.16 -1.01 1.27
N GLU A 171 -9.28 -0.03 1.04
CA GLU A 171 -9.65 1.38 1.13
C GLU A 171 -10.40 1.86 -0.11
N ALA A 172 -9.99 1.42 -1.30
CA ALA A 172 -10.48 1.96 -2.56
C ALA A 172 -11.86 1.41 -2.99
N SER A 173 -12.07 0.10 -2.84
CA SER A 173 -13.20 -0.62 -3.43
C SER A 173 -14.04 -1.41 -2.42
N ASP A 174 -13.51 -1.70 -1.24
CA ASP A 174 -14.22 -2.51 -0.25
C ASP A 174 -15.14 -1.65 0.62
N PHE A 175 -16.45 -1.81 0.43
CA PHE A 175 -17.43 -1.05 1.21
C PHE A 175 -17.45 -1.49 2.67
N SER A 176 -17.15 -2.77 2.97
CA SER A 176 -17.16 -3.26 4.35
C SER A 176 -16.07 -2.60 5.19
N ALA A 177 -14.88 -2.37 4.63
CA ALA A 177 -13.80 -1.65 5.31
C ALA A 177 -14.13 -0.17 5.60
N ARG A 178 -15.12 0.41 4.90
CA ARG A 178 -15.60 1.78 5.14
C ARG A 178 -16.79 1.84 6.09
N THR A 179 -17.40 0.71 6.40
CA THR A 179 -18.59 0.65 7.23
C THR A 179 -18.16 0.60 8.69
N PRO A 180 -18.63 1.52 9.55
CA PRO A 180 -18.32 1.47 10.97
C PRO A 180 -18.92 0.22 11.62
N PHE A 181 -18.20 -0.37 12.56
CA PHE A 181 -18.62 -1.55 13.33
C PHE A 181 -18.39 -1.35 14.83
N GLN A 182 -19.04 -2.17 15.65
CA GLN A 182 -18.93 -2.08 17.11
C GLN A 182 -17.63 -2.71 17.62
N VAL A 183 -17.16 -2.24 18.78
CA VAL A 183 -16.00 -2.84 19.45
C VAL A 183 -16.30 -4.31 19.77
N GLY A 184 -15.44 -5.21 19.32
CA GLY A 184 -15.58 -6.67 19.52
C GLY A 184 -16.30 -7.38 18.37
N GLU A 185 -16.83 -6.65 17.40
CA GLU A 185 -17.30 -7.22 16.13
C GLU A 185 -16.11 -7.49 15.21
N VAL A 186 -16.13 -8.64 14.52
CA VAL A 186 -15.13 -8.98 13.49
C VAL A 186 -15.80 -8.76 12.13
N PRO A 187 -15.65 -7.57 11.53
CA PRO A 187 -16.25 -7.32 10.22
C PRO A 187 -15.56 -8.19 9.16
N SER A 188 -16.35 -8.76 8.26
CA SER A 188 -15.78 -9.43 7.09
C SER A 188 -15.17 -8.37 6.16
N THR A 189 -13.87 -8.45 5.94
CA THR A 189 -13.13 -7.51 5.08
C THR A 189 -12.32 -8.30 4.05
N PRO A 190 -12.95 -8.80 2.97
CA PRO A 190 -12.34 -9.76 2.05
C PRO A 190 -11.00 -9.29 1.48
N SER A 191 -10.86 -7.99 1.24
CA SER A 191 -9.62 -7.41 0.72
C SER A 191 -8.49 -7.41 1.76
N LEU A 192 -8.81 -7.17 3.03
CA LEU A 192 -7.87 -7.24 4.14
C LEU A 192 -7.50 -8.68 4.49
N ASP A 193 -8.48 -9.58 4.48
CA ASP A 193 -8.26 -11.01 4.69
C ASP A 193 -7.28 -11.55 3.63
N ARG A 194 -7.47 -11.18 2.37
CA ARG A 194 -6.54 -11.51 1.28
C ARG A 194 -5.17 -10.84 1.46
N ALA A 195 -5.11 -9.61 1.97
CA ALA A 195 -3.83 -8.97 2.27
C ALA A 195 -3.05 -9.75 3.34
N ARG A 196 -3.75 -10.25 4.37
CA ARG A 196 -3.18 -11.09 5.42
C ARG A 196 -2.62 -12.39 4.88
N GLU A 197 -3.37 -13.11 4.04
CA GLU A 197 -2.92 -14.35 3.40
C GLU A 197 -1.62 -14.14 2.60
N ASN A 198 -1.56 -13.08 1.78
CA ASN A 198 -0.36 -12.76 1.01
C ASN A 198 0.83 -12.39 1.91
N LEU A 199 0.60 -11.80 3.09
CA LEU A 199 1.64 -11.50 4.06
C LEU A 199 2.16 -12.75 4.77
N GLU A 200 1.29 -13.71 5.05
CA GLU A 200 1.69 -15.02 5.58
C GLU A 200 2.59 -15.76 4.58
N GLU A 201 2.22 -15.75 3.28
CA GLU A 201 3.09 -16.28 2.22
C GLU A 201 4.41 -15.51 2.13
N ALA A 202 4.38 -14.18 2.12
CA ALA A 202 5.59 -13.36 2.09
C ALA A 202 6.52 -13.62 3.29
N CYS A 203 5.95 -13.85 4.48
CA CYS A 203 6.70 -14.22 5.68
C CYS A 203 7.40 -15.57 5.52
N ALA A 204 6.69 -16.58 5.00
CA ALA A 204 7.26 -17.90 4.73
C ALA A 204 8.38 -17.84 3.67
N LEU A 205 8.16 -17.10 2.59
CA LEU A 205 9.16 -16.91 1.53
C LEU A 205 10.39 -16.15 2.05
N LEU A 206 10.21 -15.10 2.85
CA LEU A 206 11.33 -14.35 3.42
C LEU A 206 12.17 -15.21 4.39
N LYS A 207 11.53 -16.08 5.19
CA LYS A 207 12.26 -17.08 5.99
C LYS A 207 13.11 -17.99 5.12
N HIS A 208 12.55 -18.43 3.99
CA HIS A 208 13.26 -19.30 3.06
C HIS A 208 14.44 -18.58 2.39
N VAL A 209 14.27 -17.32 1.95
CA VAL A 209 15.38 -16.49 1.45
C VAL A 209 16.50 -16.39 2.49
N ILE A 210 16.16 -16.13 3.76
CA ILE A 210 17.15 -15.99 4.83
C ILE A 210 17.92 -17.30 5.05
N SER A 211 17.26 -18.46 4.99
CA SER A 211 17.94 -19.76 5.12
C SER A 211 18.86 -20.11 3.96
N LEU A 212 18.63 -19.55 2.77
CA LEU A 212 19.53 -19.74 1.62
C LEU A 212 20.76 -18.83 1.67
N CYS A 213 20.78 -17.84 2.58
CA CYS A 213 21.87 -16.87 2.73
C CYS A 213 22.69 -17.06 4.03
N SER A 214 22.36 -18.07 4.83
CA SER A 214 22.99 -18.41 6.11
C SER A 214 24.00 -19.54 5.96
#